data_AF-A0A6J4E1R5-F1
#
_entry.id   AF-A0A6J4E1R5-F1
#
_cell.length_a   1.000
_cell.length_b   1.000
_cell.length_c   1.000
_cell.angle_alpha   90.00
_cell.angle_beta   90.00
_cell.angle_gamma   90.00
#
_symmetry.space_group_name_H-M   'P 1'
#
loop_
_entity.id
_entity.type
_entity.pdbx_description
1 polymer ?
#
loop_
_entity_poly.entity_id
_entity_poly.type
_entity_poly.pdbx_seq_one_letter_code
_entity_poly.pdbx_strand_id
1 'polypeptide(L)'
;MFKRTAAIVAVALVAGGCSTRTYFKLPEDTKVSVYERPQQFSQGMVTTRPFFWSSAGGIPYKLTDSHGTLVQQGKLRARFRVASIFWPPFAIIYWPMGFGQRCYDLTAAQPQQCTKGDLIQLRRDQRLAD
;
A
#
# COMPACT_ATOMS: atom_id res chain seq x y z
N MET A 1 -33.10 15.56 -5.61
CA MET A 1 -31.75 15.68 -5.02
C MET A 1 -31.16 14.36 -4.52
N PHE A 2 -31.91 13.56 -3.73
CA PHE A 2 -31.40 12.34 -3.04
C PHE A 2 -30.75 11.25 -3.91
N LYS A 3 -31.20 11.05 -5.16
CA LYS A 3 -30.62 10.03 -6.06
C LYS A 3 -29.17 10.34 -6.47
N ARG A 4 -28.80 11.62 -6.61
CA ARG A 4 -27.43 12.02 -7.01
C ARG A 4 -26.46 11.91 -5.84
N THR A 5 -26.89 12.29 -4.63
CA THR A 5 -26.07 12.14 -3.41
C THR A 5 -25.87 10.66 -3.05
N ALA A 6 -26.91 9.82 -3.18
CA ALA A 6 -26.77 8.37 -2.99
C ALA A 6 -25.78 7.74 -3.98
N ALA A 7 -25.80 8.18 -5.25
CA ALA A 7 -24.85 7.70 -6.26
C ALA A 7 -23.40 8.13 -5.94
N ILE A 8 -23.18 9.38 -5.50
CA ILE A 8 -21.84 9.88 -5.12
C ILE A 8 -21.29 9.10 -3.92
N VAL A 9 -22.13 8.85 -2.90
CA VAL A 9 -21.73 8.05 -1.73
C VAL A 9 -21.40 6.61 -2.13
N ALA A 10 -22.21 5.99 -3.01
CA ALA A 10 -21.94 4.64 -3.50
C ALA A 10 -20.59 4.56 -4.25
N VAL A 11 -20.29 5.52 -5.12
CA VAL A 11 -19.01 5.57 -5.85
C VAL A 11 -17.83 5.77 -4.90
N ALA A 12 -17.97 6.64 -3.89
CA ALA A 12 -16.92 6.86 -2.89
C ALA A 12 -16.62 5.60 -2.06
N LEU A 13 -17.66 4.83 -1.70
CA LEU A 13 -17.50 3.58 -0.96
C LEU A 13 -16.83 2.49 -1.81
N VAL A 14 -17.20 2.35 -3.08
CA VAL A 14 -16.57 1.39 -4.02
C VAL A 14 -15.09 1.70 -4.22
N ALA A 15 -14.74 2.98 -4.41
CA ALA A 15 -13.34 3.39 -4.59
C ALA A 15 -12.47 3.12 -3.34
N GLY A 16 -13.06 3.24 -2.15
CA GLY A 16 -12.39 2.95 -0.88
C GLY A 16 -12.10 1.45 -0.66
N GLY A 17 -12.98 0.57 -1.12
CA GLY A 17 -12.80 -0.88 -1.00
C GLY A 17 -11.69 -1.44 -1.90
N CYS A 18 -11.59 -0.93 -3.13
CA CYS A 18 -10.75 -1.52 -4.18
C CYS A 18 -9.25 -1.21 -4.11
N SER A 19 -8.79 -0.38 -3.17
CA SER A 19 -7.38 -0.02 -3.06
C SER A 19 -6.85 0.05 -1.63
N THR A 20 -5.56 -0.16 -1.47
CA THR A 20 -4.80 0.07 -0.24
C THR A 20 -3.59 0.95 -0.58
N ARG A 21 -3.25 1.85 0.35
CA ARG A 21 -2.21 2.87 0.13
C ARG A 21 -1.27 2.91 1.33
N THR A 22 0.01 3.09 1.05
CA THR A 22 1.03 3.35 2.06
C THR A 22 2.15 4.19 1.44
N TYR A 23 2.94 4.84 2.27
CA TYR A 23 4.19 5.46 1.86
C TYR A 23 5.34 4.48 2.04
N PHE A 24 6.33 4.56 1.16
CA PHE A 24 7.61 3.87 1.30
C PHE A 24 8.74 4.89 1.26
N LYS A 25 9.61 4.82 2.26
CA LYS A 25 10.94 5.42 2.24
C LYS A 25 11.91 4.35 1.79
N LEU A 26 12.65 4.63 0.73
CA LEU A 26 13.54 3.68 0.07
C LEU A 26 14.97 4.21 0.10
N PRO A 27 15.98 3.33 0.11
CA PRO A 27 17.35 3.71 -0.21
C PRO A 27 17.46 4.35 -1.61
N GLU A 28 18.50 5.16 -1.82
CA GLU A 28 18.79 5.78 -3.11
C GLU A 28 18.85 4.74 -4.24
N ASP A 29 18.31 5.11 -5.41
CA ASP A 29 18.28 4.30 -6.64
C ASP A 29 17.58 2.92 -6.55
N THR A 30 16.84 2.66 -5.48
CA THR A 30 16.09 1.41 -5.33
C THR A 30 14.61 1.53 -5.67
N LYS A 31 14.03 0.41 -6.09
CA LYS A 31 12.60 0.23 -6.35
C LYS A 31 12.05 -0.90 -5.49
N VAL A 32 10.80 -0.77 -5.07
CA VAL A 32 10.09 -1.81 -4.31
C VAL A 32 9.03 -2.48 -5.16
N SER A 33 9.01 -3.81 -5.13
CA SER A 33 7.89 -4.63 -5.61
C SER A 33 7.17 -5.24 -4.41
N VAL A 34 5.84 -5.26 -4.47
CA VAL A 34 4.99 -5.71 -3.36
C VAL A 34 4.10 -6.86 -3.84
N TYR A 35 3.97 -7.88 -3.00
CA TYR A 35 3.10 -9.04 -3.21
C TYR A 35 3.42 -9.82 -4.49
N GLU A 36 4.71 -9.97 -4.79
CA GLU A 36 5.21 -10.69 -5.99
C GLU A 36 4.60 -10.19 -7.31
N ARG A 37 4.13 -8.94 -7.32
CA ARG A 37 3.57 -8.32 -8.52
C ARG A 37 4.71 -7.76 -9.38
N PRO A 38 4.52 -7.71 -10.71
CA PRO A 38 5.52 -7.13 -11.62
C PRO A 38 5.62 -5.60 -11.49
N GLN A 39 4.65 -4.95 -10.83
CA GLN A 39 4.71 -3.51 -10.57
C GLN A 39 5.81 -3.17 -9.57
N GLN A 40 6.72 -2.31 -10.02
CA GLN A 40 7.76 -1.71 -9.20
C GLN A 40 7.39 -0.26 -8.91
N PHE A 41 7.68 0.19 -7.70
CA PHE A 41 7.42 1.55 -7.24
C PHE A 41 8.70 2.21 -6.78
N SER A 42 8.86 3.48 -7.12
CA SER A 42 9.87 4.36 -6.55
C SER A 42 9.43 4.87 -5.18
N GLN A 43 10.27 5.71 -4.57
CA GLN A 43 9.99 6.32 -3.28
C GLN A 43 8.72 7.18 -3.36
N GLY A 44 7.85 7.10 -2.34
CA GLY A 44 6.64 7.90 -2.25
C GLY A 44 5.37 7.10 -1.93
N MET A 45 4.22 7.60 -2.38
CA MET A 45 2.93 6.98 -2.11
C MET A 45 2.65 5.84 -3.07
N VAL A 46 2.57 4.63 -2.54
CA VAL A 46 2.23 3.42 -3.29
C VAL A 46 0.76 3.09 -3.10
N THR A 47 0.04 2.98 -4.21
CA THR A 47 -1.36 2.57 -4.26
C THR A 47 -1.46 1.25 -5.00
N THR A 48 -1.95 0.22 -4.32
CA THR A 48 -2.16 -1.11 -4.91
C THR A 48 -3.56 -1.61 -4.62
N ARG A 49 -3.95 -2.69 -5.31
CA ARG A 49 -5.13 -3.46 -4.90
C ARG A 49 -4.86 -4.12 -3.54
N PRO A 50 -5.90 -4.40 -2.75
CA PRO A 50 -5.79 -5.17 -1.52
C PRO A 50 -5.21 -6.56 -1.78
N PHE A 51 -4.81 -7.22 -0.70
CA PHE A 51 -4.11 -8.49 -0.71
C PHE A 51 -5.01 -9.62 -0.22
N PHE A 52 -4.73 -10.85 -0.66
CA PHE A 52 -5.46 -12.05 -0.28
C PHE A 52 -5.14 -12.48 1.16
N TRP A 53 -5.97 -13.34 1.73
CA TRP A 53 -5.77 -13.93 3.06
C TRP A 53 -4.38 -14.53 3.30
N SER A 54 -3.68 -15.00 2.25
CA SER A 54 -2.31 -15.50 2.32
C SER A 54 -1.31 -14.47 2.86
N SER A 55 -1.60 -13.17 2.72
CA SER A 55 -0.80 -12.07 3.27
C SER A 55 -1.09 -11.74 4.74
N ALA A 56 -1.96 -12.49 5.42
CA ALA A 56 -2.24 -12.32 6.85
C ALA A 56 -0.96 -12.45 7.70
N GLY A 57 -0.05 -13.36 7.33
CA GLY A 57 1.27 -13.52 7.95
C GLY A 57 2.31 -12.47 7.53
N GLY A 58 1.91 -11.46 6.76
CA GLY A 58 2.76 -10.39 6.24
C GLY A 58 2.77 -10.34 4.71
N ILE A 59 2.85 -9.12 4.17
CA ILE A 59 2.85 -8.86 2.73
C ILE A 59 4.30 -8.96 2.22
N PRO A 60 4.64 -9.93 1.36
CA PRO A 60 6.01 -10.05 0.86
C PRO A 60 6.39 -8.82 0.03
N TYR A 61 7.62 -8.35 0.19
CA TYR A 61 8.19 -7.27 -0.60
C TYR A 61 9.60 -7.64 -1.06
N LYS A 62 10.02 -7.09 -2.21
CA LYS A 62 11.39 -7.19 -2.71
C LYS A 62 11.87 -5.80 -3.11
N LEU A 63 13.03 -5.42 -2.61
CA LEU A 63 13.77 -4.23 -2.97
C LEU A 63 14.79 -4.60 -4.04
N THR A 64 14.73 -3.91 -5.18
CA THR A 64 15.64 -4.10 -6.29
C THR A 64 16.37 -2.81 -6.57
N ASP A 65 17.66 -2.88 -6.85
CA ASP A 65 18.45 -1.73 -7.30
C ASP A 65 18.06 -1.33 -8.73
N SER A 66 18.51 -0.16 -9.16
CA SER A 66 18.49 0.35 -10.54
C SER A 66 19.04 -0.67 -11.56
N HIS A 67 20.02 -1.47 -11.16
CA HIS A 67 20.63 -2.55 -11.95
C HIS A 67 19.84 -3.86 -11.94
N GLY A 68 18.71 -3.93 -11.23
CA GLY A 68 17.87 -5.13 -11.12
C GLY A 68 18.38 -6.19 -10.15
N THR A 69 19.42 -5.89 -9.38
CA THR A 69 19.92 -6.78 -8.31
C THR A 69 19.00 -6.72 -7.10
N LEU A 70 18.77 -7.86 -6.46
CA LEU A 70 17.95 -7.94 -5.24
C LEU A 70 18.77 -7.41 -4.06
N VAL A 71 18.38 -6.27 -3.52
CA VAL A 71 19.04 -5.64 -2.36
C VAL A 71 18.50 -6.24 -1.06
N GLN A 72 17.17 -6.35 -0.95
CA GLN A 72 16.52 -6.79 0.26
C GLN A 72 15.18 -7.46 -0.04
N GLN A 73 14.77 -8.40 0.79
CA GLN A 73 13.43 -9.00 0.73
C GLN A 73 12.92 -9.29 2.13
N GLY A 74 11.61 -9.27 2.31
CA GLY A 74 11.00 -9.57 3.60
C GLY A 74 9.49 -9.51 3.56
N LYS A 75 8.88 -9.36 4.73
CA LYS A 75 7.43 -9.23 4.88
C LYS A 75 7.07 -7.93 5.59
N LEU A 76 6.19 -7.16 4.98
CA LEU A 76 5.60 -5.97 5.57
C LEU A 76 4.46 -6.38 6.50
N ARG A 77 4.29 -5.64 7.59
CA ARG A 77 3.15 -5.83 8.50
C ARG A 77 1.84 -5.66 7.74
N ALA A 78 0.96 -6.65 7.75
CA ALA A 78 -0.37 -6.53 7.16
C ALA A 78 -1.40 -6.10 8.21
N ARG A 79 -2.52 -5.49 7.79
CA ARG A 79 -3.72 -5.33 8.63
C ARG A 79 -4.95 -5.84 7.92
N PHE A 80 -5.87 -6.37 8.71
CA PHE A 80 -7.21 -6.69 8.26
C PHE A 80 -8.02 -5.41 8.01
N ARG A 81 -8.79 -5.38 6.91
CA ARG A 81 -9.67 -4.26 6.55
C ARG A 81 -11.11 -4.68 6.82
N VAL A 82 -11.72 -4.14 7.88
CA VAL A 82 -13.11 -4.46 8.27
C VAL A 82 -14.13 -4.11 7.18
N ALA A 83 -13.83 -3.09 6.37
CA ALA A 83 -14.65 -2.72 5.19
C ALA A 83 -14.88 -3.87 4.21
N SER A 84 -14.07 -4.93 4.27
CA SER A 84 -14.16 -6.14 3.44
C SER A 84 -15.23 -7.15 3.93
N ILE A 85 -15.67 -7.05 5.18
CA ILE A 85 -16.66 -7.97 5.79
C ILE A 85 -18.10 -7.50 5.49
N PHE A 86 -18.33 -6.19 5.44
CA PHE A 86 -19.69 -5.62 5.39
C PHE A 86 -20.20 -5.32 3.97
N TRP A 87 -19.54 -5.80 2.93
CA TRP A 87 -19.96 -5.56 1.54
C TRP A 87 -20.64 -6.80 0.92
N PRO A 88 -21.92 -6.73 0.52
CA PRO A 88 -22.64 -7.86 -0.08
C PRO A 88 -22.51 -7.88 -1.63
N PRO A 89 -23.04 -8.90 -2.32
CA PRO A 89 -22.39 -10.16 -2.69
C PRO A 89 -21.24 -10.06 -3.71
N PHE A 90 -20.81 -8.85 -4.11
CA PHE A 90 -19.90 -8.66 -5.27
C PHE A 90 -18.51 -8.11 -4.97
N ALA A 91 -18.16 -7.73 -3.73
CA ALA A 91 -16.83 -7.15 -3.48
C ALA A 91 -16.19 -7.65 -2.17
N ILE A 92 -15.03 -8.32 -2.33
CA ILE A 92 -13.90 -8.31 -1.40
C ILE A 92 -13.95 -9.26 -0.17
N ILE A 93 -14.69 -10.38 -0.20
CA ILE A 93 -14.39 -11.48 0.77
C ILE A 93 -12.97 -12.05 0.55
N TYR A 94 -12.49 -11.98 -0.69
CA TYR A 94 -11.26 -12.64 -1.11
C TYR A 94 -9.99 -11.84 -0.75
N TRP A 95 -10.04 -10.50 -0.65
CA TRP A 95 -8.87 -9.65 -0.39
C TRP A 95 -9.01 -8.73 0.84
N PRO A 96 -9.14 -9.29 2.04
CA PRO A 96 -9.36 -8.46 3.23
C PRO A 96 -8.08 -7.78 3.75
N MET A 97 -6.91 -8.11 3.20
CA MET A 97 -5.64 -7.67 3.73
C MET A 97 -5.19 -6.36 3.06
N GLY A 98 -4.62 -5.47 3.85
CA GLY A 98 -3.98 -4.24 3.38
C GLY A 98 -2.71 -3.92 4.14
N PHE A 99 -2.02 -2.86 3.75
CA PHE A 99 -0.81 -2.40 4.45
C PHE A 99 -1.11 -2.07 5.91
N GLY A 100 -0.40 -2.66 6.86
CA GLY A 100 -0.59 -2.43 8.29
C GLY A 100 -0.21 -1.04 8.77
N GLN A 101 0.76 -0.39 8.14
CA GLN A 101 1.26 0.92 8.50
C GLN A 101 0.91 1.96 7.44
N ARG A 102 1.07 3.24 7.80
CA ARG A 102 0.90 4.36 6.85
C ARG A 102 2.18 4.67 6.08
N CYS A 103 3.33 4.33 6.65
CA CYS A 103 4.64 4.55 6.06
C CYS A 103 5.60 3.47 6.55
N TYR A 104 6.28 2.82 5.60
CA TYR A 104 7.35 1.87 5.89
C TYR A 104 8.68 2.48 5.53
N ASP A 105 9.61 2.38 6.46
CA ASP A 105 11.01 2.66 6.24
C ASP A 105 11.74 1.37 5.89
N LEU A 106 12.22 1.29 4.64
CA LEU A 106 12.95 0.14 4.11
C LEU A 106 14.46 0.41 4.00
N THR A 107 14.97 1.50 4.59
CA THR A 107 16.42 1.76 4.63
C THR A 107 17.15 0.91 5.67
N ALA A 108 16.42 0.34 6.62
CA ALA A 108 16.96 -0.58 7.63
C ALA A 108 16.81 -2.04 7.21
N ALA A 109 17.62 -2.92 7.82
CA ALA A 109 17.60 -4.36 7.59
C ALA A 109 16.22 -5.01 7.87
N GLN A 110 15.39 -4.38 8.70
CA GLN A 110 14.00 -4.77 8.92
C GLN A 110 13.06 -3.61 8.59
N PRO A 111 11.88 -3.88 8.01
CA PRO A 111 10.91 -2.85 7.69
C PRO A 111 10.39 -2.22 8.98
N GLN A 112 10.71 -0.94 9.20
CA GLN A 112 10.26 -0.17 10.36
C GLN A 112 9.14 0.79 9.97
N GLN A 113 8.47 1.34 10.97
CA GLN A 113 7.53 2.45 10.73
C GLN A 113 8.31 3.76 10.59
N CYS A 114 7.99 4.56 9.57
CA CYS A 114 8.65 5.86 9.40
C CYS A 114 8.37 6.79 10.58
N THR A 115 9.28 7.75 10.81
CA THR A 115 9.02 8.84 11.74
C THR A 115 7.96 9.80 11.18
N LYS A 116 7.39 10.63 12.06
CA LYS A 116 6.41 11.65 11.64
C LYS A 116 7.04 12.66 10.67
N GLY A 117 8.32 12.98 10.84
CA GLY A 117 9.06 13.91 9.98
C GLY A 117 9.19 13.37 8.55
N ASP A 118 9.64 12.10 8.43
CA ASP A 118 9.76 11.42 7.14
C ASP A 118 8.43 11.40 6.38
N LEU A 119 7.32 11.09 7.07
CA LEU A 119 6.00 11.05 6.44
C LEU A 119 5.55 12.42 5.92
N ILE A 120 5.87 13.50 6.64
CA ILE A 120 5.54 14.86 6.20
C ILE A 120 6.36 15.22 4.97
N GLN A 121 7.64 14.86 4.95
CA GLN A 121 8.53 15.10 3.82
C GLN A 121 8.05 14.33 2.58
N LEU A 122 7.82 13.02 2.67
CA LEU A 122 7.31 12.21 1.56
C LEU A 122 5.98 12.74 0.99
N ARG A 123 5.10 13.27 1.84
CA ARG A 123 3.85 13.89 1.40
C ARG A 123 4.07 15.24 0.71
N ARG A 124 5.05 16.03 1.16
CA ARG A 124 5.44 17.26 0.46
C ARG A 124 6.02 16.93 -0.91
N ASP A 125 6.94 15.98 -0.97
CA ASP A 125 7.60 15.56 -2.21
C ASP A 125 6.58 15.03 -3.23
N GLN A 126 5.62 14.20 -2.80
CA GLN A 126 4.52 13.75 -3.65
C GLN A 126 3.70 14.92 -4.22
N ARG A 127 3.40 15.94 -3.40
CA ARG A 127 2.64 17.12 -3.84
C ARG A 127 3.42 18.06 -4.77
N LEU A 128 4.74 17.98 -4.77
CA LEU A 128 5.60 18.74 -5.68
C LEU A 128 5.80 17.99 -7.01
N ALA A 129 5.58 16.68 -7.02
CA ALA A 129 5.69 15.83 -8.20
C ALA A 129 4.38 15.71 -9.00
N ASP A 130 3.22 15.92 -8.34
CA ASP A 130 1.88 16.00 -8.97
C ASP A 130 1.60 17.41 -9.53
#